data_AF-A0A8B8BTX1-F1
#
_entry.id   AF-A0A8B8BTX1-F1
#
_cell.length_a   1.000
_cell.length_b   1.000
_cell.length_c   1.000
_cell.angle_alpha   90.00
_cell.angle_beta   90.00
_cell.angle_gamma   90.00
#
_symmetry.space_group_name_H-M   'P 1'
#
loop_
_entity.id
_entity.type
_entity.pdbx_description
1 polymer ?
#
loop_
_entity_poly.entity_id
_entity_poly.type
_entity_poly.pdbx_seq_one_letter_code
_entity_poly.pdbx_strand_id
1 'polypeptide(L)'
;MRVPPSLLRRRIVTTINGKEHIWQKKMGFNIWTSEKKSEDNKITEQFKVVKQTVQRELRRAYWKYVGDIVTPQENDSQHSRMKRFWTYIKHKRTDNKGIAPMQQNGLLPSEPTEQANILNKQFQSAFSEKQNYTKQEFEDKCQMEGNYHTAPEINITCPGVLKLLQTLNPNKAAGPDNIPVLKELAPEIAPILTIIFRKTGEIPPD
;
A
#
# COMPACT_ATOMS: atom_id res chain seq x y z
N MET A 1 -21.86 23.84 4.79
CA MET A 1 -21.73 23.20 6.12
C MET A 1 -20.27 22.85 6.34
N ARG A 2 -19.63 23.39 7.39
CA ARG A 2 -18.17 23.33 7.60
C ARG A 2 -17.90 22.41 8.80
N VAL A 3 -17.30 21.25 8.57
CA VAL A 3 -17.03 20.22 9.59
C VAL A 3 -15.96 20.71 10.58
N PRO A 4 -16.13 20.54 11.90
CA PRO A 4 -15.20 21.07 12.90
C PRO A 4 -13.91 20.24 12.98
N PRO A 5 -12.72 20.88 13.04
CA PRO A 5 -11.44 20.20 13.15
C PRO A 5 -11.13 19.83 14.61
N SER A 6 -11.90 18.92 15.18
CA SER A 6 -11.54 18.20 16.39
C SER A 6 -11.24 16.76 15.98
N LEU A 7 -9.97 16.36 16.01
CA LEU A 7 -9.47 14.99 16.25
C LEU A 7 -7.98 14.77 15.89
N LEU A 8 -7.24 15.78 15.41
CA LEU A 8 -5.79 15.69 15.20
C LEU A 8 -4.96 16.34 16.33
N ARG A 9 -5.35 16.11 17.59
CA ARG A 9 -4.62 16.61 18.78
C ARG A 9 -4.10 15.52 19.69
N ARG A 10 -3.52 14.45 19.14
CA ARG A 10 -2.62 13.60 19.92
C ARG A 10 -1.42 13.27 19.05
N ARG A 11 -0.22 13.52 19.62
CA ARG A 11 1.10 13.08 19.12
C ARG A 11 1.87 14.04 18.20
N ILE A 12 2.03 15.29 18.61
CA ILE A 12 3.24 16.09 18.29
C ILE A 12 3.57 16.96 19.51
N VAL A 13 4.06 16.36 20.60
CA VAL A 13 4.69 17.12 21.69
C VAL A 13 5.83 16.29 22.26
N THR A 14 6.99 16.45 21.65
CA THR A 14 8.36 16.19 22.13
C THR A 14 9.16 16.28 20.83
N THR A 15 9.94 17.33 20.58
CA THR A 15 11.16 17.64 21.31
C THR A 15 11.59 19.08 20.96
N ILE A 16 12.21 19.77 21.93
CA ILE A 16 12.87 21.09 21.84
C ILE A 16 11.89 22.30 21.75
N ASN A 17 11.88 23.17 22.77
CA ASN A 17 11.05 24.39 22.94
C ASN A 17 9.57 24.25 23.37
N GLY A 18 9.26 23.27 24.23
CA GLY A 18 7.90 23.07 24.75
C GLY A 18 7.31 24.23 25.57
N LYS A 19 8.13 25.05 26.25
CA LYS A 19 7.61 26.09 27.18
C LYS A 19 7.08 27.33 26.47
N GLU A 20 7.77 27.83 25.44
CA GLU A 20 7.35 29.03 24.69
C GLU A 20 6.08 28.79 23.86
N HIS A 21 5.96 27.63 23.23
CA HIS A 21 4.78 27.29 22.43
C HIS A 21 3.50 27.10 23.26
N ILE A 22 3.62 26.57 24.48
CA ILE A 22 2.50 26.47 25.43
C ILE A 22 2.10 27.87 25.90
N TRP A 23 3.08 28.73 26.20
CA TRP A 23 2.86 30.12 26.58
C TRP A 23 2.17 30.92 25.47
N GLN A 24 2.62 30.84 24.22
CA GLN A 24 1.99 31.56 23.11
C GLN A 24 0.57 31.05 22.78
N LYS A 25 0.31 29.74 22.94
CA LYS A 25 -1.06 29.20 22.81
C LYS A 25 -1.97 29.67 23.94
N LYS A 26 -1.48 29.70 25.17
CA LYS A 26 -2.22 30.18 26.35
C LYS A 26 -2.47 31.69 26.27
N MET A 27 -1.48 32.46 25.80
CA MET A 27 -1.58 33.89 25.54
C MET A 27 -2.58 34.19 24.41
N GLY A 28 -2.52 33.47 23.28
CA GLY A 28 -3.50 33.61 22.21
C GLY A 28 -4.94 33.26 22.63
N PHE A 29 -5.12 32.26 23.51
CA PHE A 29 -6.42 31.92 24.07
C PHE A 29 -6.95 33.00 25.05
N ASN A 30 -6.07 33.56 25.89
CA ASN A 30 -6.43 34.65 26.80
C ASN A 30 -6.79 35.95 26.06
N ILE A 31 -6.06 36.27 24.98
CA ILE A 31 -6.38 37.44 24.14
C ILE A 31 -7.69 37.21 23.39
N TRP A 32 -7.92 36.02 22.82
CA TRP A 32 -9.19 35.66 22.17
C TRP A 32 -10.40 35.75 23.12
N THR A 33 -10.24 35.32 24.37
CA THR A 33 -11.30 35.43 25.40
C THR A 33 -11.50 36.87 25.89
N SER A 34 -10.46 37.72 25.84
CA SER A 34 -10.53 39.16 26.13
C SER A 34 -11.20 39.95 25.00
N GLU A 35 -10.87 39.66 23.74
CA GLU A 35 -11.46 40.25 22.53
C GLU A 35 -12.94 39.89 22.38
N LYS A 36 -13.33 38.67 22.80
CA LYS A 36 -14.74 38.25 22.89
C LYS A 36 -15.55 39.02 23.95
N LYS A 37 -14.89 39.69 24.89
CA LYS A 37 -15.50 40.43 26.01
C LYS A 37 -15.38 41.95 25.86
N SER A 38 -14.63 42.45 24.88
CA SER A 38 -14.27 43.86 24.76
C SER A 38 -14.36 44.32 23.31
N GLU A 39 -15.06 45.42 23.07
CA GLU A 39 -15.23 46.09 21.76
C GLU A 39 -14.03 46.99 21.40
N ASP A 40 -12.86 46.76 22.02
CA ASP A 40 -11.69 47.63 21.89
C ASP A 40 -10.79 47.18 20.72
N ASN A 41 -10.67 48.06 19.72
CA ASN A 41 -9.92 47.81 18.48
C ASN A 41 -8.43 47.45 18.74
N LYS A 42 -7.84 47.94 19.85
CA LYS A 42 -6.45 47.63 20.21
C LYS A 42 -6.24 46.16 20.57
N ILE A 43 -7.16 45.54 21.30
CA ILE A 43 -7.06 44.13 21.73
C ILE A 43 -7.20 43.21 20.51
N THR A 44 -8.12 43.56 19.61
CA THR A 44 -8.34 42.90 18.32
C THR A 44 -7.08 42.91 17.45
N GLU A 45 -6.39 44.04 17.37
CA GLU A 45 -5.18 44.14 16.55
C GLU A 45 -3.99 43.38 17.15
N GLN A 46 -3.84 43.40 18.48
CA GLN A 46 -2.86 42.57 19.18
C GLN A 46 -3.13 41.07 18.98
N PHE A 47 -4.40 40.64 19.01
CA PHE A 47 -4.77 39.26 18.73
C PHE A 47 -4.38 38.83 17.33
N LYS A 48 -4.68 39.66 16.31
CA LYS A 48 -4.33 39.37 14.92
C LYS A 48 -2.82 39.17 14.76
N VAL A 49 -2.01 40.04 15.37
CA VAL A 49 -0.54 39.95 15.31
C VAL A 49 -0.03 38.67 15.96
N VAL A 50 -0.52 38.34 17.16
CA VAL A 50 -0.14 37.11 17.87
C VAL A 50 -0.58 35.87 17.09
N LYS A 51 -1.81 35.87 16.56
CA LYS A 51 -2.34 34.78 15.72
C LYS A 51 -1.50 34.56 14.46
N GLN A 52 -1.16 35.63 13.74
CA GLN A 52 -0.31 35.54 12.55
C GLN A 52 1.08 34.99 12.88
N THR A 53 1.66 35.44 13.98
CA THR A 53 2.98 34.97 14.47
C THR A 53 2.94 33.48 14.77
N VAL A 54 1.95 33.02 15.54
CA VAL A 54 1.80 31.60 15.87
C VAL A 54 1.55 30.76 14.62
N GLN A 55 0.72 31.22 13.69
CA GLN A 55 0.46 30.53 12.42
C GLN A 55 1.71 30.45 11.53
N ARG A 56 2.54 31.50 11.52
CA ARG A 56 3.82 31.50 10.80
C ARG A 56 4.78 30.48 11.38
N GLU A 57 4.96 30.46 12.70
CA GLU A 57 5.85 29.51 13.37
C GLU A 57 5.37 28.07 13.22
N LEU A 58 4.06 27.82 13.31
CA LEU A 58 3.49 26.49 13.03
C LEU A 58 3.77 26.02 11.61
N ARG A 59 3.61 26.90 10.60
CA ARG A 59 3.92 26.58 9.20
C ARG A 59 5.41 26.28 9.02
N ARG A 60 6.30 27.08 9.63
CA ARG A 60 7.76 26.87 9.60
C ARG A 60 8.14 25.53 10.22
N ALA A 61 7.65 25.24 11.42
CA ALA A 61 7.91 23.97 12.12
C ALA A 61 7.39 22.76 11.33
N TYR A 62 6.21 22.89 10.70
CA TYR A 62 5.67 21.84 9.85
C TYR A 62 6.54 21.56 8.63
N TRP A 63 6.93 22.60 7.89
CA TRP A 63 7.78 22.44 6.70
C TRP A 63 9.16 21.91 7.05
N LYS A 64 9.73 22.30 8.21
CA LYS A 64 10.96 21.71 8.74
C LYS A 64 10.80 20.20 8.96
N TYR A 65 9.76 19.79 9.68
CA TYR A 65 9.45 18.38 9.91
C TYR A 65 9.26 17.58 8.62
N VAL A 66 8.55 18.13 7.63
CA VAL A 66 8.37 17.49 6.32
C VAL A 66 9.70 17.38 5.59
N GLY A 67 10.52 18.43 5.63
CA GLY A 67 11.90 18.41 5.14
C GLY A 67 12.68 17.25 5.73
N ASP A 68 12.71 17.11 7.05
CA ASP A 68 13.43 16.06 7.79
C ASP A 68 12.94 14.62 7.48
N ILE A 69 11.77 14.46 6.88
CA ILE A 69 11.25 13.16 6.41
C ILE A 69 11.74 12.85 4.98
N VAL A 70 11.86 13.88 4.15
CA VAL A 70 12.19 13.75 2.72
C VAL A 70 13.70 13.80 2.48
N THR A 71 14.43 14.61 3.23
CA THR A 71 15.89 14.75 3.08
C THR A 71 16.64 13.68 3.88
N PRO A 72 17.68 13.04 3.29
CA PRO A 72 18.55 12.11 4.01
C PRO A 72 19.30 12.81 5.14
N GLN A 73 19.15 12.32 6.37
CA GLN A 73 20.06 12.64 7.47
C GLN A 73 21.25 11.68 7.40
N GLU A 74 22.46 12.18 7.65
CA GLU A 74 23.72 11.41 7.55
C GLU A 74 23.75 10.18 8.47
N ASN A 75 22.99 10.21 9.57
CA ASN A 75 22.92 9.14 10.56
C ASN A 75 21.79 8.11 10.32
N ASP A 76 20.94 8.29 9.29
CA ASP A 76 19.80 7.41 9.03
C ASP A 76 20.17 6.27 8.08
N SER A 77 19.96 5.02 8.52
CA SER A 77 20.00 3.86 7.62
C SER A 77 18.90 3.94 6.54
N GLN A 78 19.16 3.38 5.36
CA GLN A 78 18.20 3.39 4.24
C GLN A 78 16.81 2.85 4.65
N HIS A 79 16.78 1.83 5.50
CA HIS A 79 15.55 1.22 6.02
C HIS A 79 14.79 2.15 7.00
N SER A 80 15.49 2.84 7.90
CA SER A 80 14.90 3.83 8.83
C SER A 80 14.19 4.96 8.07
N ARG A 81 14.86 5.50 7.05
CA ARG A 81 14.36 6.56 6.18
C ARG A 81 13.08 6.17 5.45
N MET A 82 13.11 5.01 4.79
CA MET A 82 11.97 4.47 4.05
C MET A 82 10.76 4.27 4.98
N LYS A 83 11.00 3.78 6.20
CA LYS A 83 9.94 3.58 7.21
C LYS A 83 9.30 4.89 7.66
N ARG A 84 10.09 5.94 7.95
CA ARG A 84 9.59 7.27 8.35
C ARG A 84 8.75 7.90 7.24
N PHE A 85 9.23 7.85 6.00
CA PHE A 85 8.50 8.32 4.82
C PHE A 85 7.16 7.61 4.63
N TRP A 86 7.15 6.27 4.58
CA TRP A 86 5.90 5.53 4.39
C TRP A 86 4.93 5.67 5.56
N THR A 87 5.43 5.83 6.78
CA THR A 87 4.61 6.13 7.96
C THR A 87 3.94 7.50 7.81
N TYR A 88 4.68 8.53 7.39
CA TYR A 88 4.14 9.85 7.10
C TYR A 88 3.06 9.80 6.01
N ILE A 89 3.33 9.15 4.87
CA ILE A 89 2.35 8.96 3.80
C ILE A 89 1.10 8.24 4.31
N LYS A 90 1.25 7.15 5.06
CA LYS A 90 0.12 6.40 5.64
C LYS A 90 -0.78 7.27 6.52
N HIS A 91 -0.21 8.19 7.29
CA HIS A 91 -0.97 9.12 8.13
C HIS A 91 -1.58 10.30 7.36
N LYS A 92 -1.10 10.58 6.14
CA LYS A 92 -1.63 11.62 5.26
C LYS A 92 -2.70 11.11 4.31
N ARG A 93 -2.75 9.81 4.04
CA ARG A 93 -3.83 9.20 3.26
C ARG A 93 -5.15 9.39 4.01
N THR A 94 -6.03 10.18 3.41
CA THR A 94 -7.45 10.29 3.76
C THR A 94 -8.31 9.30 2.99
N ASP A 95 -7.69 8.40 2.21
CA ASP A 95 -8.39 7.36 1.47
C ASP A 95 -9.20 6.51 2.45
N ASN A 96 -10.52 6.57 2.31
CA ASN A 96 -11.43 5.68 2.99
C ASN A 96 -11.04 4.26 2.54
N LYS A 97 -10.62 3.39 3.49
CA LYS A 97 -10.17 2.02 3.18
C LYS A 97 -11.36 1.12 2.86
N GLY A 98 -12.16 1.51 1.89
CA GLY A 98 -13.30 0.77 1.37
C GLY A 98 -13.18 0.59 -0.12
N ILE A 99 -13.92 -0.39 -0.64
CA ILE A 99 -14.20 -0.49 -2.07
C ILE A 99 -14.86 0.84 -2.48
N ALA A 100 -14.40 1.44 -3.58
CA ALA A 100 -15.05 2.65 -4.10
C ALA A 100 -16.55 2.37 -4.30
N PRO A 101 -17.44 3.33 -4.03
CA PRO A 101 -18.87 3.12 -4.22
C PRO A 101 -19.13 2.63 -5.65
N MET A 102 -19.62 1.39 -5.78
CA MET A 102 -19.88 0.76 -7.07
C MET A 102 -21.25 1.21 -7.55
N GLN A 103 -21.36 1.59 -8.82
CA GLN A 103 -22.63 2.00 -9.42
C GLN A 103 -23.08 0.94 -10.42
N GLN A 104 -24.33 0.48 -10.30
CA GLN A 104 -24.97 -0.36 -11.31
C GLN A 104 -26.29 0.27 -11.73
N ASN A 105 -26.47 0.51 -13.03
CA ASN A 105 -27.69 1.08 -13.60
C ASN A 105 -28.14 2.41 -12.96
N GLY A 106 -27.18 3.26 -12.58
CA GLY A 106 -27.47 4.54 -11.93
C GLY A 106 -27.60 4.47 -10.40
N LEU A 107 -27.70 3.29 -9.80
CA LEU A 107 -27.90 3.09 -8.37
C LEU A 107 -26.60 2.76 -7.63
N LEU A 108 -26.50 3.22 -6.38
CA LEU A 108 -25.39 2.96 -5.46
C LEU A 108 -25.86 1.94 -4.40
N PRO A 109 -25.50 0.66 -4.53
CA PRO A 109 -25.87 -0.38 -3.58
C PRO A 109 -25.20 -0.13 -2.23
N SER A 110 -26.00 -0.10 -1.17
CA SER A 110 -25.52 0.07 0.21
C SER A 110 -25.19 -1.27 0.87
N GLU A 111 -25.79 -2.37 0.41
CA GLU A 111 -25.65 -3.69 1.03
C GLU A 111 -24.36 -4.39 0.57
N PRO A 112 -23.54 -4.94 1.50
CA PRO A 112 -22.29 -5.62 1.17
C PRO A 112 -22.46 -6.81 0.21
N THR A 113 -23.56 -7.54 0.32
CA THR A 113 -23.88 -8.69 -0.54
C THR A 113 -24.14 -8.26 -1.98
N GLU A 114 -24.86 -7.15 -2.17
CA GLU A 114 -25.12 -6.59 -3.50
C GLU A 114 -23.83 -6.11 -4.14
N GLN A 115 -22.98 -5.43 -3.35
CA GLN A 115 -21.65 -5.00 -3.76
C GLN A 115 -20.79 -6.18 -4.22
N ALA A 116 -20.74 -7.27 -3.44
CA ALA A 116 -20.00 -8.47 -3.80
C ALA A 116 -20.51 -9.11 -5.10
N ASN A 117 -21.83 -9.18 -5.28
CA ASN A 117 -22.43 -9.74 -6.49
C ASN A 117 -22.14 -8.89 -7.74
N ILE A 118 -22.16 -7.56 -7.61
CA ILE A 118 -21.81 -6.64 -8.70
C ILE A 118 -20.35 -6.83 -9.10
N LEU A 119 -19.46 -6.88 -8.12
CA LEU A 119 -18.04 -7.11 -8.35
C LEU A 119 -17.81 -8.45 -9.05
N ASN A 120 -18.45 -9.52 -8.57
CA ASN A 120 -18.34 -10.84 -9.18
C ASN A 120 -18.83 -10.86 -10.63
N LYS A 121 -19.98 -10.22 -10.92
CA LYS A 121 -20.49 -10.10 -12.30
C LYS A 121 -19.55 -9.31 -13.21
N GLN A 122 -18.97 -8.22 -12.71
CA GLN A 122 -17.96 -7.46 -13.47
C GLN A 122 -16.74 -8.33 -13.78
N PHE A 123 -16.22 -9.07 -12.79
CA PHE A 123 -15.13 -10.00 -13.02
C PHE A 123 -15.50 -11.09 -14.03
N GLN A 124 -16.66 -11.72 -13.90
CA GLN A 124 -17.13 -12.72 -14.85
C GLN A 124 -17.23 -12.16 -16.28
N SER A 125 -17.70 -10.93 -16.45
CA SER A 125 -17.84 -10.31 -17.76
C SER A 125 -16.50 -10.03 -18.48
N ALA A 126 -15.40 -9.93 -17.73
CA ALA A 126 -14.07 -9.78 -18.32
C ALA A 126 -13.54 -11.09 -18.91
N PHE A 127 -14.12 -12.23 -18.54
CA PHE A 127 -13.77 -13.53 -19.12
C PHE A 127 -14.65 -13.84 -20.32
N SER A 128 -14.05 -14.36 -21.38
CA SER A 128 -14.81 -14.91 -22.50
C SER A 128 -15.61 -16.12 -22.04
N GLU A 129 -16.79 -16.31 -22.62
CA GLU A 129 -17.58 -17.52 -22.41
C GLU A 129 -16.75 -18.75 -22.78
N LYS A 130 -16.88 -19.81 -21.98
CA LYS A 130 -16.18 -21.06 -22.21
C LYS A 130 -16.67 -21.65 -23.54
N GLN A 131 -15.91 -21.42 -24.59
CA GLN A 131 -16.13 -22.10 -25.87
C GLN A 131 -15.39 -23.43 -25.82
N ASN A 132 -16.13 -24.52 -26.01
CA ASN A 132 -15.52 -25.82 -26.23
C ASN A 132 -15.04 -25.83 -27.68
N TYR A 133 -13.73 -25.63 -27.88
CA TYR A 133 -13.13 -25.80 -29.19
C TYR A 133 -12.81 -27.27 -29.41
N THR A 134 -13.23 -27.80 -30.55
CA THR A 134 -12.65 -29.04 -31.07
C THR A 134 -11.20 -28.79 -31.47
N LYS A 135 -10.39 -29.87 -31.51
CA LYS A 135 -8.98 -29.79 -31.91
C LYS A 135 -8.81 -29.12 -33.28
N GLN A 136 -9.69 -29.43 -34.24
CA GLN A 136 -9.70 -28.82 -35.57
C GLN A 136 -10.01 -27.32 -35.52
N GLU A 137 -11.03 -26.89 -34.77
CA GLU A 137 -11.35 -25.46 -34.64
C GLU A 137 -10.23 -24.64 -33.98
N PHE A 138 -9.46 -25.26 -33.08
CA PHE A 138 -8.28 -24.64 -32.49
C PHE A 138 -7.14 -24.51 -33.51
N GLU A 139 -6.84 -25.58 -34.24
CA GLU A 139 -5.82 -25.57 -35.30
C GLU A 139 -6.15 -24.55 -36.41
N ASP A 140 -7.42 -24.44 -36.80
CA ASP A 140 -7.88 -23.48 -37.82
C ASP A 140 -7.82 -22.02 -37.35
N LYS A 141 -8.05 -21.76 -36.05
CA LYS A 141 -7.92 -20.41 -35.47
C LYS A 141 -6.48 -20.04 -35.12
N CYS A 142 -5.63 -21.03 -34.85
CA CYS A 142 -4.21 -20.87 -34.58
C CYS A 142 -3.37 -20.90 -35.87
N GLN A 143 -3.88 -20.31 -36.96
CA GLN A 143 -3.10 -19.98 -38.15
C GLN A 143 -2.17 -18.80 -37.86
N MET A 144 -1.19 -19.06 -37.00
CA MET A 144 -0.04 -18.20 -36.84
C MET A 144 0.84 -18.42 -38.09
N GLU A 145 0.81 -17.47 -39.03
CA GLU A 145 1.71 -17.50 -40.20
C GLU A 145 3.11 -16.99 -39.79
N GLY A 146 4.10 -17.90 -39.77
CA GLY A 146 5.49 -17.53 -39.48
C GLY A 146 6.41 -18.72 -39.22
N ASN A 147 7.70 -18.52 -39.43
CA ASN A 147 8.73 -19.47 -39.01
C ASN A 147 9.01 -19.27 -37.50
N TYR A 148 8.25 -19.96 -36.65
CA TYR A 148 8.45 -19.88 -35.21
C TYR A 148 9.63 -20.74 -34.78
N HIS A 149 10.50 -20.17 -33.96
CA HIS A 149 11.53 -20.94 -33.29
C HIS A 149 10.86 -21.94 -32.35
N THR A 150 11.13 -23.22 -32.53
CA THR A 150 10.78 -24.25 -31.56
C THR A 150 11.41 -23.87 -30.21
N ALA A 151 10.60 -23.89 -29.15
CA ALA A 151 11.11 -23.64 -27.81
C ALA A 151 12.26 -24.61 -27.51
N PRO A 152 13.41 -24.13 -27.02
CA PRO A 152 14.52 -25.00 -26.70
C PRO A 152 14.13 -25.96 -25.58
N GLU A 153 14.74 -27.14 -25.60
CA GLU A 153 14.51 -28.15 -24.57
C GLU A 153 14.87 -27.61 -23.18
N ILE A 154 13.91 -27.70 -22.24
CA ILE A 154 14.08 -27.18 -20.88
C ILE A 154 14.99 -28.13 -20.11
N ASN A 155 16.24 -27.71 -19.91
CA ASN A 155 17.24 -28.47 -19.17
C ASN A 155 17.09 -28.27 -17.66
N ILE A 156 16.26 -29.09 -17.02
CA ILE A 156 16.10 -29.08 -15.55
C ILE A 156 17.24 -29.85 -14.91
N THR A 157 18.08 -29.19 -14.12
CA THR A 157 19.25 -29.80 -13.47
C THR A 157 19.11 -29.81 -11.95
N CYS A 158 19.59 -30.87 -11.29
CA CYS A 158 19.54 -30.98 -9.83
C CYS A 158 20.22 -29.80 -9.11
N PRO A 159 21.42 -29.32 -9.53
CA PRO A 159 22.01 -28.12 -8.94
C PRO A 159 21.15 -26.87 -9.11
N GLY A 160 20.43 -26.73 -10.23
CA GLY A 160 19.50 -25.64 -10.47
C GLY A 160 18.30 -25.67 -9.52
N VAL A 161 17.69 -26.85 -9.36
CA VAL A 161 16.57 -27.08 -8.42
C VAL A 161 17.02 -26.83 -6.98
N LEU A 162 18.19 -27.35 -6.59
CA LEU A 162 18.77 -27.13 -5.27
C LEU A 162 18.99 -25.64 -4.97
N LYS A 163 19.58 -24.90 -5.92
CA LYS A 163 19.78 -23.45 -5.80
C LYS A 163 18.46 -22.72 -5.61
N LEU A 164 17.42 -23.09 -6.38
CA LEU A 164 16.08 -22.51 -6.24
C LEU A 164 15.52 -22.74 -4.83
N LEU A 165 15.57 -23.98 -4.33
CA LEU A 165 15.09 -24.32 -2.98
C LEU A 165 15.85 -23.57 -1.87
N GLN A 166 17.18 -23.44 -2.00
CA GLN A 166 18.00 -22.72 -1.02
C GLN A 166 17.76 -21.20 -1.02
N THR A 167 17.40 -20.63 -2.18
CA THR A 167 17.10 -19.20 -2.32
C THR A 167 15.66 -18.83 -1.91
N LEU A 168 14.85 -19.80 -1.48
CA LEU A 168 13.50 -19.52 -0.97
C LEU A 168 13.56 -18.57 0.23
N ASN A 169 12.61 -17.63 0.24
CA ASN A 169 12.44 -16.67 1.32
C ASN A 169 11.45 -17.26 2.36
N PRO A 170 11.90 -17.60 3.58
CA PRO A 170 11.05 -18.22 4.61
C PRO A 170 9.97 -17.27 5.14
N ASN A 171 10.09 -15.97 4.90
CA ASN A 171 9.09 -14.98 5.33
C ASN A 171 7.93 -14.81 4.33
N LYS A 172 7.95 -15.53 3.19
CA LYS A 172 6.79 -15.59 2.29
C LYS A 172 5.75 -16.57 2.86
N ALA A 173 4.49 -16.32 2.54
CA ALA A 173 3.41 -17.22 2.93
C ALA A 173 3.67 -18.61 2.36
N ALA A 174 3.59 -19.62 3.21
CA ALA A 174 3.54 -21.01 2.77
C ALA A 174 2.27 -21.21 1.93
N GLY A 175 2.34 -22.10 0.93
CA GLY A 175 1.16 -22.51 0.17
C GLY A 175 0.10 -23.19 1.05
N PRO A 176 -1.04 -23.60 0.47
CA PRO A 176 -2.11 -24.27 1.22
C PRO A 176 -1.64 -25.54 1.95
N ASP A 177 -0.56 -26.16 1.47
CA ASP A 177 0.05 -27.36 2.05
C ASP A 177 0.84 -27.08 3.34
N ASN A 178 1.09 -25.80 3.68
CA ASN A 178 1.79 -25.34 4.87
C ASN A 178 3.15 -26.04 5.14
N ILE A 179 3.99 -26.15 4.11
CA ILE A 179 5.32 -26.79 4.19
C ILE A 179 6.44 -25.72 4.18
N PRO A 180 6.85 -25.17 5.33
CA PRO A 180 7.91 -24.16 5.41
C PRO A 180 9.34 -24.76 5.30
N VAL A 181 9.47 -26.08 5.45
CA VAL A 181 10.77 -26.79 5.59
C VAL A 181 11.48 -27.08 4.27
N LEU A 182 10.97 -26.60 3.13
CA LEU A 182 11.56 -26.86 1.80
C LEU A 182 13.00 -26.38 1.67
N LYS A 183 13.38 -25.33 2.41
CA LYS A 183 14.73 -24.79 2.41
C LYS A 183 15.71 -25.66 3.21
N GLU A 184 15.24 -26.26 4.31
CA GLU A 184 16.03 -27.12 5.18
C GLU A 184 16.24 -28.51 4.55
N LEU A 185 15.20 -29.04 3.92
CA LEU A 185 15.20 -30.32 3.23
C LEU A 185 15.62 -30.23 1.75
N ALA A 186 16.13 -29.07 1.32
CA ALA A 186 16.56 -28.82 -0.05
C ALA A 186 17.50 -29.91 -0.63
N PRO A 187 18.53 -30.41 0.07
CA PRO A 187 19.43 -31.43 -0.50
C PRO A 187 18.74 -32.76 -0.77
N GLU A 188 17.79 -33.16 0.08
CA GLU A 188 17.06 -34.44 -0.05
C GLU A 188 15.96 -34.37 -1.10
N ILE A 189 15.27 -33.22 -1.20
CA ILE A 189 14.12 -33.05 -2.10
C ILE A 189 14.54 -32.69 -3.53
N ALA A 190 15.65 -31.97 -3.71
CA ALA A 190 16.15 -31.56 -5.03
C ALA A 190 16.27 -32.71 -6.06
N PRO A 191 16.84 -33.89 -5.75
CA PRO A 191 16.92 -34.99 -6.72
C PRO A 191 15.52 -35.54 -7.07
N ILE A 192 14.62 -35.65 -6.10
CA ILE A 192 13.25 -36.16 -6.30
C ILE A 192 12.47 -35.23 -7.22
N LEU A 193 12.49 -33.92 -6.93
CA LEU A 193 11.82 -32.91 -7.77
C LEU A 193 12.41 -32.86 -9.18
N THR A 194 13.73 -33.01 -9.31
CA THR A 194 14.38 -33.03 -10.63
C THR A 194 13.87 -34.20 -11.48
N ILE A 195 13.66 -35.38 -10.87
CA ILE A 195 13.10 -36.55 -11.56
C ILE A 195 11.64 -36.29 -11.96
N ILE A 196 10.83 -35.77 -11.04
CA ILE A 196 9.41 -35.46 -11.29
C ILE A 196 9.31 -34.49 -12.47
N PHE A 197 9.99 -33.34 -12.41
CA PHE A 197 9.89 -32.32 -13.45
C PHE A 197 10.44 -32.76 -14.81
N ARG A 198 11.38 -33.70 -14.85
CA ARG A 198 11.85 -34.31 -16.10
C ARG A 198 10.86 -35.33 -16.68
N LYS A 199 10.08 -36.02 -15.84
CA LYS A 199 9.14 -37.07 -16.26
C LYS A 199 7.72 -36.58 -16.52
N THR A 200 7.24 -35.57 -15.81
CA THR A 200 5.85 -35.06 -15.91
C THR A 200 5.57 -34.27 -17.19
N GLY A 201 6.45 -34.34 -18.20
CA GLY A 201 6.20 -33.79 -19.54
C GLY A 201 5.27 -34.66 -20.39
N GLU A 202 5.02 -35.91 -20.00
CA GLU A 202 4.07 -36.80 -20.68
C GLU A 202 2.80 -36.94 -19.85
N ILE A 203 1.73 -36.32 -20.32
CA ILE A 203 0.37 -36.46 -19.78
C ILE A 203 -0.12 -37.86 -20.19
N PRO A 204 -0.55 -38.74 -19.27
CA PRO A 204 -1.16 -40.01 -19.63
C PRO A 204 -2.39 -39.77 -20.52
N PRO A 205 -2.63 -40.57 -21.57
CA PRO A 205 -3.89 -40.51 -22.28
C PRO A 205 -5.05 -40.88 -21.33
N ASP A 206 -6.11 -40.09 -21.38
CA ASP A 206 -7.37 -40.29 -20.64
C ASP A 206 -8.01 -41.66 -20.92
#